data_AF-G7GXY9-F1
#
_entry.id   AF-G7GXY9-F1
#
_cell.length_a   1.000
_cell.length_b   1.000
_cell.length_c   1.000
_cell.angle_alpha   90.00
_cell.angle_beta   90.00
_cell.angle_gamma   90.00
#
_symmetry.space_group_name_H-M   'P 1'
#
loop_
_entity.id
_entity.type
_entity.pdbx_description
1 polymer ?
#
loop_
_entity_poly.entity_id
_entity_poly.type
_entity_poly.pdbx_seq_one_letter_code
_entity_poly.pdbx_strand_id
1 'polypeptide(L)'
;MTGTPFVGDRVVVRYRLGPGAPGDWRASDGATLSDVTGVVVESGDGETPLVLTRVAPAAVADDDLVRLPADLIASVRLLPYRAVRNSEIRDIAMRAVDAAETAELLGWRARAGAGEAAEPGVPVNTAVPAAIGARLDSASVAALREWYAHRDLAPLVELPERLVTGAVAGTAFGGEFHRLVRVAPDGTESDIVTVAADDRERGRALRADGFALHHRVTYRDLGR
;
A
#
# COMPACT_ATOMS: atom_id res chain seq x y z
N MET A 1 6.41 13.94 1.30
CA MET A 1 6.11 13.22 2.56
C MET A 1 4.99 12.23 2.25
N THR A 2 5.17 10.95 2.53
CA THR A 2 4.04 10.01 2.62
C THR A 2 3.11 10.49 3.73
N GLY A 3 1.80 10.46 3.52
CA GLY A 3 0.82 10.97 4.48
C GLY A 3 0.98 10.34 5.87
N THR A 4 0.45 11.02 6.90
CA THR A 4 0.47 10.55 8.30
C THR A 4 0.03 9.08 8.39
N PRO A 5 0.78 8.17 9.01
CA PRO A 5 0.38 6.77 9.08
C PRO A 5 -0.90 6.61 9.92
N PHE A 6 -1.63 5.54 9.68
CA PHE A 6 -2.81 5.19 10.47
C PHE A 6 -2.43 4.31 11.67
N VAL A 7 -3.24 4.31 12.72
CA VAL A 7 -3.16 3.29 13.78
C VAL A 7 -3.29 1.90 13.15
N GLY A 8 -2.41 0.98 13.56
CA GLY A 8 -2.27 -0.35 12.98
C GLY A 8 -1.31 -0.44 11.80
N ASP A 9 -0.88 0.67 11.21
CA ASP A 9 0.14 0.63 10.16
C ASP A 9 1.50 0.22 10.71
N ARG A 10 2.19 -0.63 9.95
CA ARG A 10 3.59 -0.93 10.20
C ARG A 10 4.46 0.13 9.51
N VAL A 11 5.39 0.72 10.25
CA VAL A 11 6.23 1.82 9.76
C VAL A 11 7.69 1.60 10.14
N VAL A 12 8.60 2.21 9.36
CA VAL A 12 9.95 2.57 9.83
C VAL A 12 9.98 4.07 10.03
N VAL A 13 10.40 4.51 11.20
CA VAL A 13 10.60 5.92 11.51
C VAL A 13 12.08 6.18 11.69
N ARG A 14 12.60 7.12 10.91
CA ARG A 14 13.92 7.69 11.11
C ARG A 14 13.79 8.94 11.97
N TYR A 15 14.57 9.02 13.03
CA TYR A 15 14.52 10.12 13.98
C TYR A 15 15.92 10.59 14.41
N ARG A 16 16.00 11.85 14.84
CA ARG A 16 17.21 12.47 15.38
C ARG A 16 17.44 12.04 16.83
N LEU A 17 18.68 11.67 17.15
CA LEU A 17 19.10 11.40 18.51
C LEU A 17 19.29 12.74 19.25
N GLY A 18 18.84 12.82 20.50
CA GLY A 18 18.87 14.04 21.30
C GLY A 18 17.97 13.94 22.54
N PRO A 19 17.85 15.02 23.33
CA PRO A 19 16.95 15.07 24.47
C PRO A 19 15.52 14.67 24.08
N GLY A 20 14.92 13.72 24.79
CA GLY A 20 13.57 13.23 24.53
C GLY A 20 13.44 12.19 23.40
N ALA A 21 14.52 11.91 22.66
CA ALA A 21 14.53 10.80 21.71
C ALA A 21 14.52 9.44 22.44
N PRO A 22 13.92 8.39 21.86
CA PRO A 22 14.19 7.03 22.29
C PRO A 22 15.70 6.73 22.25
N GLY A 23 16.17 5.87 23.16
CA GLY A 23 17.56 5.45 23.19
C GLY A 23 17.98 4.74 21.90
N ASP A 24 19.23 4.94 21.47
CA ASP A 24 19.77 4.22 20.32
C ASP A 24 20.01 2.74 20.66
N TRP A 25 19.29 1.85 20.01
CA TRP A 25 19.42 0.40 20.23
C TRP A 25 20.79 -0.14 19.81
N ARG A 26 21.54 0.60 18.97
CA ARG A 26 22.89 0.22 18.54
C ARG A 26 23.97 0.61 19.55
N ALA A 27 23.67 1.54 20.47
CA ALA A 27 24.63 2.15 21.38
C ALA A 27 25.93 2.60 20.66
N SER A 28 25.78 3.22 19.48
CA SER A 28 26.91 3.60 18.64
C SER A 28 27.42 4.99 19.00
N ASP A 29 28.70 5.12 19.35
CA ASP A 29 29.32 6.42 19.62
C ASP A 29 29.27 7.32 18.37
N GLY A 30 28.78 8.55 18.55
CA GLY A 30 28.72 9.57 17.50
C GLY A 30 27.54 9.47 16.52
N ALA A 31 26.60 8.53 16.72
CA ALA A 31 25.38 8.49 15.92
C ALA A 31 24.49 9.72 16.20
N THR A 32 23.96 10.33 15.13
CA THR A 32 23.04 11.48 15.22
C THR A 32 21.60 11.14 14.79
N LEU A 33 21.41 9.96 14.19
CA LEU A 33 20.13 9.44 13.72
C LEU A 33 20.00 7.98 14.14
N SER A 34 18.78 7.55 14.43
CA SER A 34 18.44 6.15 14.57
C SER A 34 17.13 5.83 13.84
N ASP A 35 16.85 4.54 13.68
CA ASP A 35 15.67 4.03 13.00
C ASP A 35 14.93 3.07 13.94
N VAL A 36 13.61 3.18 14.00
CA VAL A 36 12.75 2.23 14.70
C VAL A 36 11.66 1.71 13.77
N THR A 37 11.48 0.38 13.76
CA THR A 37 10.37 -0.27 13.06
C THR A 37 9.34 -0.71 14.08
N GLY A 38 8.07 -0.41 13.84
CA GLY A 38 6.99 -0.77 14.75
C GLY A 38 5.61 -0.61 14.12
N VAL A 39 4.58 -0.92 14.90
CA VAL A 39 3.18 -0.70 14.54
C VAL A 39 2.68 0.55 15.25
N VAL A 40 2.02 1.45 14.52
CA VAL A 40 1.45 2.68 15.09
C VAL A 40 0.32 2.33 16.05
N VAL A 41 0.41 2.80 17.29
CA VAL A 41 -0.68 2.71 18.28
C VAL A 41 -1.40 4.05 18.43
N GLU A 42 -0.68 5.16 18.21
CA GLU A 42 -1.22 6.51 18.19
C GLU A 42 -0.58 7.29 17.05
N SER A 43 -1.42 7.76 16.12
CA SER A 43 -0.96 8.58 14.99
C SER A 43 -0.68 10.00 15.49
N GLY A 44 0.60 10.39 15.51
CA GLY A 44 0.96 11.79 15.76
C GLY A 44 0.47 12.71 14.65
N ASP A 45 0.15 13.96 15.00
CA ASP A 45 -0.39 14.99 14.10
C ASP A 45 0.61 16.11 13.77
N GLY A 46 1.88 15.95 14.18
CA GLY A 46 2.93 16.94 14.01
C GLY A 46 3.16 17.80 15.25
N GLU A 47 2.20 17.81 16.20
CA GLU A 47 2.34 18.42 17.52
C GLU A 47 2.45 17.34 18.60
N THR A 48 1.67 16.28 18.45
CA THR A 48 1.68 15.10 19.34
C THR A 48 2.71 14.06 18.88
N PRO A 49 3.30 13.31 19.84
CA PRO A 49 4.27 12.27 19.50
C PRO A 49 3.62 11.15 18.68
N LEU A 50 4.38 10.59 17.75
CA LEU A 50 4.03 9.32 17.12
C LEU A 50 4.37 8.19 18.10
N VAL A 51 3.40 7.34 18.41
CA VAL A 51 3.60 6.22 19.35
C VAL A 51 3.54 4.90 18.60
N LEU A 52 4.58 4.09 18.79
CA LEU A 52 4.73 2.78 18.16
C LEU A 52 4.84 1.68 19.21
N THR A 53 4.47 0.47 18.84
CA THR A 53 4.88 -0.76 19.56
C THR A 53 5.80 -1.62 18.69
N ARG A 54 6.71 -2.34 19.35
CA ARG A 54 7.57 -3.37 18.72
C ARG A 54 7.08 -4.79 18.95
N VAL A 55 6.10 -4.97 19.82
CA VAL A 55 5.47 -6.27 20.12
C VAL A 55 4.09 -6.35 19.48
N ALA A 56 3.46 -7.53 19.53
CA ALA A 56 2.11 -7.69 19.01
C ALA A 56 1.14 -6.77 19.75
N PRO A 57 0.21 -6.06 19.07
CA PRO A 57 -0.72 -5.12 19.70
C PRO A 57 -1.51 -5.67 20.89
N ALA A 58 -1.86 -6.96 20.87
CA ALA A 58 -2.59 -7.63 21.94
C ALA A 58 -1.78 -7.85 23.24
N ALA A 59 -0.45 -7.65 23.19
CA ALA A 59 0.47 -7.91 24.30
C ALA A 59 1.21 -6.65 24.77
N VAL A 60 0.78 -5.45 24.33
CA VAL A 60 1.47 -4.20 24.61
C VAL A 60 1.28 -3.77 26.06
N ALA A 61 2.39 -3.63 26.78
CA ALA A 61 2.48 -2.86 28.02
C ALA A 61 3.06 -1.46 27.74
N ASP A 62 2.96 -0.55 28.71
CA ASP A 62 3.47 0.82 28.56
C ASP A 62 4.98 0.88 28.25
N ASP A 63 5.77 -0.05 28.82
CA ASP A 63 7.21 -0.16 28.59
C ASP A 63 7.58 -0.67 27.19
N ASP A 64 6.61 -1.24 26.45
CA ASP A 64 6.81 -1.67 25.06
C ASP A 64 6.63 -0.53 24.04
N LEU A 65 6.10 0.61 24.51
CA LEU A 65 5.77 1.76 23.67
C LEU A 65 7.01 2.63 23.40
N VAL A 66 7.22 2.90 22.12
CA VAL A 66 8.22 3.85 21.65
C VAL A 66 7.51 5.15 21.28
N ARG A 67 7.75 6.20 22.05
CA ARG A 67 7.19 7.54 21.82
C ARG A 67 8.21 8.40 21.09
N LEU A 68 7.85 8.92 19.92
CA LEU A 68 8.72 9.72 19.07
C LEU A 68 8.16 11.15 18.99
N PRO A 69 8.83 12.14 19.62
CA PRO A 69 8.46 13.54 19.45
C PRO A 69 8.44 13.94 17.97
N ALA A 70 7.40 14.65 17.56
CA ALA A 70 7.16 14.96 16.15
C ALA A 70 8.30 15.77 15.51
N ASP A 71 8.89 16.69 16.28
CA ASP A 71 10.01 17.50 15.85
C ASP A 71 11.27 16.67 15.58
N LEU A 72 11.49 15.56 16.28
CA LEU A 72 12.64 14.68 16.10
C LEU A 72 12.50 13.73 14.90
N ILE A 73 11.28 13.55 14.36
CA ILE A 73 11.04 12.66 13.23
C ILE A 73 11.61 13.28 11.94
N ALA A 74 12.57 12.59 11.33
CA ALA A 74 13.15 13.00 10.05
C ALA A 74 12.38 12.41 8.87
N SER A 75 11.90 11.17 8.98
CA SER A 75 11.00 10.58 8.00
C SER A 75 10.21 9.41 8.57
N VAL A 76 9.00 9.22 8.03
CA VAL A 76 8.17 8.04 8.27
C VAL A 76 8.00 7.32 6.95
N ARG A 77 8.32 6.02 6.92
CA ARG A 77 8.08 5.17 5.77
C ARG A 77 7.08 4.09 6.13
N LEU A 78 5.97 4.07 5.41
CA LEU A 78 4.97 3.03 5.49
C LEU A 78 5.53 1.70 4.96
N LEU A 79 5.24 0.62 5.66
CA LEU A 79 5.62 -0.74 5.30
C LEU A 79 4.37 -1.63 5.16
N PRO A 80 4.44 -2.66 4.31
CA PRO A 80 3.51 -3.77 4.42
C PRO A 80 3.49 -4.36 5.83
N TYR A 81 2.33 -4.88 6.23
CA TYR A 81 2.06 -5.41 7.56
C TYR A 81 3.04 -6.52 7.99
N ARG A 82 3.58 -7.25 7.01
CA ARG A 82 4.72 -8.18 7.14
C ARG A 82 5.66 -8.04 5.95
N ALA A 83 6.75 -8.81 5.91
CA ALA A 83 7.52 -8.93 4.67
C ALA A 83 6.66 -9.60 3.59
N VAL A 84 6.36 -8.85 2.52
CA VAL A 84 5.57 -9.30 1.36
C VAL A 84 6.48 -9.44 0.14
N ARG A 85 6.42 -10.62 -0.50
CA ARG A 85 7.18 -10.97 -1.72
C ARG A 85 6.46 -10.46 -2.97
N ASN A 86 7.20 -10.29 -4.07
CA ASN A 86 6.61 -9.90 -5.35
C ASN A 86 5.58 -10.92 -5.88
N SER A 87 5.73 -12.22 -5.55
CA SER A 87 4.72 -13.22 -5.89
C SER A 87 3.41 -12.96 -5.15
N GLU A 88 3.45 -12.66 -3.86
CA GLU A 88 2.26 -12.39 -3.05
C GLU A 88 1.54 -11.11 -3.48
N ILE A 89 2.29 -10.04 -3.83
CA ILE A 89 1.70 -8.82 -4.43
C ILE A 89 0.92 -9.18 -5.70
N ARG A 90 1.49 -10.05 -6.54
CA ARG A 90 0.86 -10.47 -7.79
C ARG A 90 -0.37 -11.33 -7.54
N ASP A 91 -0.29 -12.27 -6.62
CA ASP A 91 -1.41 -13.15 -6.27
C ASP A 91 -2.62 -12.34 -5.77
N ILE A 92 -2.38 -11.35 -4.90
CA ILE A 92 -3.42 -10.42 -4.43
C ILE A 92 -3.95 -9.54 -5.57
N ALA A 93 -3.08 -9.01 -6.44
CA ALA A 93 -3.52 -8.20 -7.58
C ALA A 93 -4.40 -9.01 -8.54
N MET A 94 -4.06 -10.27 -8.80
CA MET A 94 -4.82 -11.19 -9.63
C MET A 94 -6.19 -11.51 -9.03
N ARG A 95 -6.25 -11.82 -7.73
CA ARG A 95 -7.51 -12.03 -7.01
C ARG A 95 -8.38 -10.78 -7.01
N ALA A 96 -7.77 -9.60 -6.91
CA ALA A 96 -8.49 -8.32 -6.92
C ALA A 96 -9.17 -8.01 -8.26
N VAL A 97 -8.70 -8.61 -9.36
CA VAL A 97 -9.29 -8.45 -10.69
C VAL A 97 -10.08 -9.67 -11.15
N ASP A 98 -10.36 -10.63 -10.26
CA ASP A 98 -11.18 -11.78 -10.63
C ASP A 98 -12.60 -11.31 -10.97
N ALA A 99 -13.09 -11.76 -12.11
CA ALA A 99 -14.34 -11.29 -12.71
C ALA A 99 -14.86 -12.31 -13.73
N ALA A 100 -16.14 -12.19 -14.11
CA ALA A 100 -16.75 -13.04 -15.13
C ALA A 100 -16.07 -12.90 -16.50
N GLU A 101 -15.59 -11.70 -16.84
CA GLU A 101 -14.86 -11.44 -18.07
C GLU A 101 -13.43 -10.97 -17.76
N THR A 102 -12.47 -11.81 -18.14
CA THR A 102 -11.04 -11.53 -18.01
C THR A 102 -10.29 -11.93 -19.28
N ALA A 103 -9.12 -11.32 -19.52
CA ALA A 103 -8.23 -11.71 -20.60
C ALA A 103 -6.75 -11.58 -20.19
N GLU A 104 -5.94 -12.54 -20.62
CA GLU A 104 -4.48 -12.50 -20.48
C GLU A 104 -3.87 -11.88 -21.74
N LEU A 105 -3.19 -10.75 -21.59
CA LEU A 105 -2.68 -9.90 -22.66
C LEU A 105 -1.22 -9.55 -22.36
N LEU A 106 -0.28 -10.23 -23.02
CA LEU A 106 1.15 -9.89 -22.94
C LEU A 106 1.69 -9.80 -21.49
N GLY A 107 1.23 -10.70 -20.63
CA GLY A 107 1.61 -10.73 -19.21
C GLY A 107 0.75 -9.87 -18.28
N TRP A 108 -0.33 -9.26 -18.79
CA TRP A 108 -1.34 -8.55 -18.03
C TRP A 108 -2.65 -9.34 -17.97
N ARG A 109 -3.34 -9.31 -16.83
CA ARG A 109 -4.73 -9.77 -16.75
C ARG A 109 -5.64 -8.55 -16.72
N ALA A 110 -6.44 -8.37 -17.75
CA ALA A 110 -7.45 -7.32 -17.84
C ALA A 110 -8.81 -7.85 -17.36
N ARG A 111 -9.61 -6.98 -16.74
CA ARG A 111 -10.98 -7.32 -16.32
C ARG A 111 -11.99 -6.33 -16.86
N ALA A 112 -13.17 -6.86 -17.18
CA ALA A 112 -14.33 -6.09 -17.58
C ALA A 112 -15.55 -6.60 -16.83
N GLY A 113 -16.38 -5.69 -16.33
CA GLY A 113 -17.64 -6.03 -15.70
C GLY A 113 -18.10 -4.99 -14.69
N ALA A 114 -19.35 -5.13 -14.24
CA ALA A 114 -19.81 -4.46 -13.05
C ALA A 114 -19.18 -5.18 -11.85
N GLY A 115 -18.07 -4.66 -11.33
CA GLY A 115 -17.67 -5.01 -9.97
C GLY A 115 -18.82 -4.68 -9.02
N GLU A 116 -18.97 -5.45 -7.93
CA GLU A 116 -19.70 -4.95 -6.75
C GLU A 116 -19.26 -3.52 -6.48
N ALA A 117 -20.21 -2.65 -6.10
CA ALA A 117 -20.03 -1.21 -5.98
C ALA A 117 -18.61 -0.85 -5.51
N ALA A 118 -17.75 -0.47 -6.45
CA ALA A 118 -16.37 -0.15 -6.11
C ALA A 118 -16.38 1.07 -5.19
N GLU A 119 -15.43 1.09 -4.26
CA GLU A 119 -15.19 2.26 -3.43
C GLU A 119 -15.08 3.50 -4.33
N PRO A 120 -15.72 4.63 -3.98
CA PRO A 120 -15.70 5.84 -4.78
C PRO A 120 -14.27 6.22 -5.18
N GLY A 121 -14.05 6.45 -6.48
CA GLY A 121 -12.74 6.84 -7.01
C GLY A 121 -11.75 5.69 -7.22
N VAL A 122 -12.07 4.45 -6.83
CA VAL A 122 -11.29 3.26 -7.18
C VAL A 122 -11.76 2.72 -8.53
N PRO A 123 -10.86 2.60 -9.53
CA PRO A 123 -11.19 1.99 -10.80
C PRO A 123 -11.79 0.59 -10.67
N VAL A 124 -12.99 0.39 -11.24
CA VAL A 124 -13.59 -0.94 -11.36
C VAL A 124 -12.83 -1.72 -12.44
N ASN A 125 -12.78 -1.28 -13.68
CA ASN A 125 -12.16 -2.06 -14.76
C ASN A 125 -10.69 -1.69 -14.92
N THR A 126 -9.79 -2.62 -14.57
CA THR A 126 -8.34 -2.43 -14.60
C THR A 126 -7.59 -3.68 -15.03
N ALA A 127 -6.41 -3.49 -15.62
CA ALA A 127 -5.48 -4.58 -15.87
C ALA A 127 -4.34 -4.59 -14.86
N VAL A 128 -3.97 -5.78 -14.38
CA VAL A 128 -2.87 -6.00 -13.43
C VAL A 128 -1.73 -6.83 -14.05
N PRO A 129 -0.48 -6.68 -13.59
CA PRO A 129 0.63 -7.48 -14.07
C PRO A 129 0.54 -8.94 -13.59
N ALA A 130 0.08 -9.84 -14.46
CA ALA A 130 -0.21 -11.25 -14.18
C ALA A 130 0.98 -12.20 -14.32
N ALA A 131 2.00 -11.82 -15.09
CA ALA A 131 3.20 -12.63 -15.30
C ALA A 131 4.46 -11.98 -14.72
N ILE A 132 5.47 -12.80 -14.41
CA ILE A 132 6.82 -12.30 -14.14
C ILE A 132 7.35 -11.66 -15.43
N GLY A 133 7.86 -10.44 -15.32
CA GLY A 133 8.37 -9.71 -16.49
C GLY A 133 7.30 -9.01 -17.31
N ALA A 134 6.06 -8.88 -16.83
CA ALA A 134 5.05 -8.01 -17.43
C ALA A 134 5.62 -6.59 -17.61
N ARG A 135 5.52 -6.05 -18.83
CA ARG A 135 6.01 -4.71 -19.17
C ARG A 135 4.87 -3.84 -19.65
N LEU A 136 4.95 -2.55 -19.39
CA LEU A 136 4.06 -1.55 -19.98
C LEU A 136 4.72 -0.89 -21.19
N ASP A 137 5.06 -1.71 -22.19
CA ASP A 137 5.65 -1.29 -23.46
C ASP A 137 4.58 -1.01 -24.53
N SER A 138 5.00 -0.53 -25.72
CA SER A 138 4.07 -0.13 -26.79
C SER A 138 3.12 -1.24 -27.24
N ALA A 139 3.62 -2.49 -27.30
CA ALA A 139 2.80 -3.65 -27.67
C ALA A 139 1.74 -3.95 -26.61
N SER A 140 2.14 -3.97 -25.33
CA SER A 140 1.23 -4.21 -24.21
C SER A 140 0.18 -3.10 -24.09
N VAL A 141 0.59 -1.84 -24.28
CA VAL A 141 -0.31 -0.68 -24.28
C VAL A 141 -1.33 -0.78 -25.42
N ALA A 142 -0.91 -1.11 -26.64
CA ALA A 142 -1.81 -1.27 -27.78
C ALA A 142 -2.84 -2.38 -27.54
N ALA A 143 -2.40 -3.56 -27.08
CA ALA A 143 -3.29 -4.69 -26.80
C ALA A 143 -4.32 -4.38 -25.70
N LEU A 144 -3.90 -3.70 -24.63
CA LEU A 144 -4.80 -3.29 -23.54
C LEU A 144 -5.82 -2.25 -24.01
N ARG A 145 -5.38 -1.23 -24.75
CA ARG A 145 -6.28 -0.21 -25.32
C ARG A 145 -7.32 -0.83 -26.23
N GLU A 146 -6.89 -1.71 -27.14
CA GLU A 146 -7.78 -2.41 -28.05
C GLU A 146 -8.81 -3.24 -27.27
N TRP A 147 -8.37 -4.01 -26.27
CA TRP A 147 -9.27 -4.86 -25.49
C TRP A 147 -10.33 -4.06 -24.72
N TYR A 148 -9.96 -2.94 -24.09
CA TYR A 148 -10.92 -2.06 -23.41
C TYR A 148 -11.81 -1.28 -24.37
N ALA A 149 -11.29 -0.86 -25.52
CA ALA A 149 -12.05 -0.12 -26.52
C ALA A 149 -13.22 -0.95 -27.10
N HIS A 150 -13.02 -2.26 -27.33
CA HIS A 150 -14.08 -3.17 -27.76
C HIS A 150 -15.24 -3.30 -26.75
N ARG A 151 -15.07 -2.76 -25.53
CA ARG A 151 -16.04 -2.83 -24.42
C ARG A 151 -16.52 -1.45 -23.99
N ASP A 152 -16.15 -0.39 -24.72
CA ASP A 152 -16.43 1.00 -24.35
C ASP A 152 -15.92 1.40 -22.95
N LEU A 153 -14.79 0.81 -22.54
CA LEU A 153 -14.16 1.04 -21.24
C LEU A 153 -12.86 1.86 -21.37
N ALA A 154 -12.51 2.58 -20.29
CA ALA A 154 -11.23 3.25 -20.19
C ALA A 154 -10.09 2.22 -19.96
N PRO A 155 -8.95 2.34 -20.67
CA PRO A 155 -7.84 1.41 -20.53
C PRO A 155 -6.99 1.73 -19.31
N LEU A 156 -7.53 1.46 -18.12
CA LEU A 156 -6.84 1.68 -16.86
C LEU A 156 -5.94 0.48 -16.50
N VAL A 157 -4.72 0.76 -16.07
CA VAL A 157 -3.79 -0.24 -15.55
C VAL A 157 -3.48 0.03 -14.08
N GLU A 158 -3.45 -1.03 -13.29
CA GLU A 158 -2.97 -1.01 -11.92
C GLU A 158 -1.47 -1.31 -11.91
N LEU A 159 -0.72 -0.50 -11.16
CA LEU A 159 0.71 -0.63 -10.96
C LEU A 159 0.97 -0.88 -9.47
N PRO A 160 0.95 -2.15 -9.02
CA PRO A 160 1.38 -2.51 -7.69
C PRO A 160 2.85 -2.16 -7.47
N GLU A 161 3.17 -1.73 -6.26
CA GLU A 161 4.55 -1.39 -5.92
C GLU A 161 5.51 -2.54 -6.27
N ARG A 162 6.66 -2.20 -6.83
CA ARG A 162 7.76 -3.12 -7.15
C ARG A 162 7.49 -4.13 -8.28
N LEU A 163 6.27 -4.27 -8.82
CA LEU A 163 5.98 -5.24 -9.88
C LEU A 163 6.32 -4.74 -11.28
N VAL A 164 6.01 -3.48 -11.57
CA VAL A 164 6.29 -2.85 -12.87
C VAL A 164 7.12 -1.60 -12.63
N THR A 165 8.44 -1.73 -12.81
CA THR A 165 9.38 -0.62 -12.60
C THR A 165 9.50 0.24 -13.86
N GLY A 166 9.48 1.56 -13.71
CA GLY A 166 9.73 2.48 -14.83
C GLY A 166 8.58 2.60 -15.84
N ALA A 167 7.37 2.17 -15.47
CA ALA A 167 6.18 2.39 -16.31
C ALA A 167 5.87 3.89 -16.44
N VAL A 168 5.98 4.41 -17.67
CA VAL A 168 5.73 5.83 -17.99
C VAL A 168 4.58 6.05 -18.98
N ALA A 169 4.06 4.98 -19.59
CA ALA A 169 2.97 5.08 -20.56
C ALA A 169 1.66 5.55 -19.92
N GLY A 170 0.87 6.34 -20.65
CA GLY A 170 -0.38 6.90 -20.14
C GLY A 170 -0.18 8.08 -19.18
N THR A 171 -1.24 8.44 -18.46
CA THR A 171 -1.26 9.50 -17.43
C THR A 171 -1.61 8.91 -16.07
N ALA A 172 -1.20 9.56 -14.97
CA ALA A 172 -1.58 9.11 -13.64
C ALA A 172 -3.09 9.26 -13.44
N PHE A 173 -3.73 8.22 -12.86
CA PHE A 173 -5.14 8.25 -12.49
C PHE A 173 -5.26 8.27 -10.97
N GLY A 174 -5.79 9.37 -10.42
CA GLY A 174 -5.91 9.56 -8.98
C GLY A 174 -4.56 9.71 -8.28
N GLY A 175 -4.51 9.27 -7.01
CA GLY A 175 -3.32 9.30 -6.16
C GLY A 175 -2.68 7.92 -5.94
N GLU A 176 -2.02 7.78 -4.79
CA GLU A 176 -1.64 6.47 -4.27
C GLU A 176 -2.88 5.81 -3.64
N PHE A 177 -2.97 4.49 -3.76
CA PHE A 177 -4.01 3.70 -3.13
C PHE A 177 -3.37 2.60 -2.28
N HIS A 178 -4.04 2.23 -1.21
CA HIS A 178 -3.65 1.14 -0.34
C HIS A 178 -4.41 -0.13 -0.73
N ARG A 179 -3.69 -1.19 -1.07
CA ARG A 179 -4.23 -2.55 -1.12
C ARG A 179 -4.19 -3.11 0.29
N LEU A 180 -5.36 -3.26 0.89
CA LEU A 180 -5.53 -3.81 2.23
C LEU A 180 -6.04 -5.25 2.16
N VAL A 181 -5.60 -6.06 3.13
CA VAL A 181 -6.11 -7.41 3.34
C VAL A 181 -6.59 -7.58 4.76
N ARG A 182 -7.68 -8.33 4.95
CA ARG A 182 -8.08 -8.77 6.29
C ARG A 182 -7.17 -9.92 6.72
N VAL A 183 -6.52 -9.76 7.87
CA VAL A 183 -5.58 -10.75 8.43
C VAL A 183 -6.20 -11.36 9.69
N ALA A 184 -6.44 -12.67 9.67
CA ALA A 184 -6.90 -13.40 10.84
C ALA A 184 -5.78 -13.58 11.89
N PRO A 185 -6.09 -13.92 13.15
CA PRO A 185 -5.08 -14.10 14.20
C PRO A 185 -4.01 -15.16 13.89
N ASP A 186 -4.32 -16.14 13.05
CA ASP A 186 -3.39 -17.17 12.58
C ASP A 186 -2.52 -16.72 11.40
N GLY A 187 -2.70 -15.48 10.93
CA GLY A 187 -1.99 -14.89 9.79
C GLY A 187 -2.67 -15.12 8.44
N THR A 188 -3.84 -15.78 8.40
CA THR A 188 -4.55 -16.03 7.14
C THR A 188 -5.08 -14.74 6.52
N GLU A 189 -4.75 -14.51 5.24
CA GLU A 189 -5.27 -13.40 4.45
C GLU A 189 -6.59 -13.80 3.77
N SER A 190 -7.62 -12.96 3.88
CA SER A 190 -8.95 -13.23 3.34
C SER A 190 -9.42 -12.11 2.40
N ASP A 191 -10.21 -11.19 2.92
CA ASP A 191 -10.84 -10.10 2.18
C ASP A 191 -9.80 -9.13 1.62
N ILE A 192 -10.06 -8.59 0.43
CA ILE A 192 -9.19 -7.64 -0.26
C ILE A 192 -9.99 -6.36 -0.52
N VAL A 193 -9.46 -5.22 -0.09
CA VAL A 193 -10.06 -3.91 -0.35
C VAL A 193 -8.98 -2.96 -0.88
N THR A 194 -9.36 -2.09 -1.82
CA THR A 194 -8.55 -0.93 -2.21
C THR A 194 -9.21 0.32 -1.69
N VAL A 195 -8.41 1.21 -1.11
CA VAL A 195 -8.85 2.53 -0.67
C VAL A 195 -7.83 3.58 -1.11
N ALA A 196 -8.29 4.77 -1.49
CA ALA A 196 -7.39 5.89 -1.77
C ALA A 196 -6.57 6.23 -0.51
N ALA A 197 -5.27 6.51 -0.67
CA ALA A 197 -4.38 6.73 0.49
C ALA A 197 -4.71 8.03 1.25
N ASP A 198 -5.32 8.99 0.56
CA ASP A 198 -5.81 10.27 1.09
C ASP A 198 -7.24 10.21 1.66
N ASP A 199 -7.99 9.11 1.43
CA ASP A 199 -9.25 8.85 2.11
C ASP A 199 -8.98 8.39 3.56
N ARG A 200 -8.80 9.38 4.43
CA ARG A 200 -8.46 9.19 5.84
C ARG A 200 -9.59 8.58 6.66
N GLU A 201 -10.83 8.87 6.32
CA GLU A 201 -11.99 8.35 7.04
C GLU A 201 -12.14 6.86 6.76
N ARG A 202 -12.20 6.48 5.48
CA ARG A 202 -12.32 5.08 5.07
C ARG A 202 -11.09 4.28 5.45
N GLY A 203 -9.89 4.85 5.24
CA GLY A 203 -8.63 4.21 5.60
C GLY A 203 -8.51 3.91 7.10
N ARG A 204 -9.09 4.75 7.97
CA ARG A 204 -9.17 4.52 9.42
C ARG A 204 -10.19 3.44 9.75
N ALA A 205 -11.38 3.51 9.17
CA ALA A 205 -12.45 2.53 9.40
C ALA A 205 -12.00 1.10 9.05
N LEU A 206 -11.39 0.91 7.87
CA LEU A 206 -10.90 -0.41 7.43
C LEU A 206 -9.86 -0.98 8.40
N ARG A 207 -8.94 -0.16 8.93
CA ARG A 207 -7.93 -0.62 9.88
C ARG A 207 -8.51 -0.98 11.24
N ALA A 208 -9.50 -0.21 11.71
CA ALA A 208 -10.27 -0.57 12.90
C ALA A 208 -11.01 -1.90 12.72
N ASP A 209 -11.46 -2.18 11.50
CA ASP A 209 -12.10 -3.45 11.13
C ASP A 209 -11.10 -4.61 10.93
N GLY A 210 -9.81 -4.44 11.19
CA GLY A 210 -8.80 -5.49 11.08
C GLY A 210 -8.17 -5.68 9.70
N PHE A 211 -8.33 -4.70 8.80
CA PHE A 211 -7.56 -4.67 7.57
C PHE A 211 -6.16 -4.11 7.79
N ALA A 212 -5.16 -4.74 7.18
CA ALA A 212 -3.77 -4.31 7.23
C ALA A 212 -3.22 -4.02 5.84
N LEU A 213 -2.27 -3.09 5.74
CA LEU A 213 -1.65 -2.75 4.46
C LEU A 213 -0.83 -3.92 3.91
N HIS A 214 -1.25 -4.48 2.77
CA HIS A 214 -0.48 -5.48 2.06
C HIS A 214 0.54 -4.85 1.11
N HIS A 215 0.12 -3.89 0.31
CA HIS A 215 1.00 -3.16 -0.61
C HIS A 215 0.34 -1.86 -1.10
N ARG A 216 1.12 -1.02 -1.77
CA ARG A 216 0.64 0.23 -2.38
C ARG A 216 0.45 0.04 -3.87
N VAL A 217 -0.56 0.69 -4.43
CA VAL A 217 -0.87 0.64 -5.86
C VAL A 217 -1.07 2.06 -6.38
N THR A 218 -0.73 2.26 -7.65
CA THR A 218 -1.09 3.46 -8.40
C THR A 218 -1.79 3.03 -9.68
N TYR A 219 -2.59 3.91 -10.27
CA TYR A 219 -3.27 3.63 -11.53
C TYR A 219 -2.77 4.55 -12.63
N ARG A 220 -2.78 4.06 -13.87
CA ARG A 220 -2.56 4.89 -15.05
C ARG A 220 -3.67 4.70 -16.06
N ASP A 221 -4.11 5.81 -16.63
CA ASP A 221 -4.97 5.81 -17.81
C ASP A 221 -4.07 5.79 -19.05
N LEU A 222 -4.15 4.69 -19.82
CA LEU A 222 -3.37 4.57 -21.03
C LEU A 222 -3.85 5.51 -22.13
N GLY A 223 -5.02 6.14 -22.02
CA GLY A 223 -5.64 6.94 -23.07
C GLY A 223 -6.16 6.08 -24.22
N ARG A 224 -7.05 6.64 -25.04
CA ARG A 224 -7.54 5.97 -26.27
C ARG A 224 -6.41 5.82 -27.28
#